data_AF-A0A818N1B3-F1
#
_entry.id   AF-A0A818N1B3-F1
#
_cell.length_a   1.000
_cell.length_b   1.000
_cell.length_c   1.000
_cell.angle_alpha   90.00
_cell.angle_beta   90.00
_cell.angle_gamma   90.00
#
_symmetry.space_group_name_H-M   'P 1'
#
loop_
_entity.id
_entity.type
_entity.pdbx_description
1 polymer ?
#
loop_
_entity_poly.entity_id
_entity_poly.type
_entity_poly.pdbx_seq_one_letter_code
_entity_poly.pdbx_strand_id
1 'polypeptide(L)'
;MVDKHITGFDPYSRTITDDEISTLTDEHVFILATALRHGYTIERSFQLTKIDRWFLYKFARIIQFIVNHLDSFIIQDQSLLLEAKRLGFSNKQFDIRPFVKKINIVFGEWSAQTDYFYLTYHGNDDDIQSYTQNPSFPKQQAPIGSSYPNVQLTFCYGAPYITSTYLLPIVTNGFNDN
;
A
#
# COMPACT_ATOMS: atom_id res chain seq x y z
N MET A 1 -3.33 13.67 -14.58
CA MET A 1 -3.79 12.34 -14.13
C MET A 1 -2.74 11.36 -14.58
N VAL A 2 -2.07 10.69 -13.65
CA VAL A 2 -0.97 9.74 -13.92
C VAL A 2 -1.40 8.65 -14.90
N ASP A 3 -0.52 8.32 -15.86
CA ASP A 3 -0.75 7.28 -16.86
C ASP A 3 -1.01 5.91 -16.20
N LYS A 4 -2.07 5.22 -16.66
CA LYS A 4 -2.47 3.89 -16.18
C LYS A 4 -1.46 2.79 -16.53
N HIS A 5 -0.56 3.05 -17.48
CA HIS A 5 0.45 2.09 -17.89
C HIS A 5 1.70 2.07 -17.01
N ILE A 6 1.89 3.08 -16.14
CA ILE A 6 3.05 3.16 -15.24
C ILE A 6 2.82 2.23 -14.03
N THR A 7 3.66 1.22 -13.90
CA THR A 7 3.59 0.28 -12.78
C THR A 7 4.52 0.68 -11.64
N GLY A 8 3.99 1.41 -10.65
CA GLY A 8 4.74 1.78 -9.45
C GLY A 8 5.83 2.81 -9.71
N PHE A 9 6.83 2.90 -8.82
CA PHE A 9 7.88 3.93 -8.86
C PHE A 9 8.93 3.65 -9.96
N ASP A 10 8.56 3.92 -11.20
CA ASP A 10 9.33 3.60 -12.41
C ASP A 10 10.31 4.74 -12.80
N PRO A 11 11.63 4.50 -12.81
CA PRO A 11 12.63 5.50 -13.22
C PRO A 11 12.94 5.50 -14.73
N TYR A 12 12.20 4.75 -15.57
CA TYR A 12 12.42 4.67 -17.03
C TYR A 12 11.40 5.50 -17.83
N SER A 13 10.63 6.36 -17.16
CA SER A 13 9.46 7.04 -17.74
C SER A 13 9.77 7.96 -18.93
N ARG A 14 10.74 8.89 -18.81
CA ARG A 14 11.08 9.87 -19.87
C ARG A 14 12.36 10.66 -19.58
N THR A 15 12.83 11.44 -20.55
CA THR A 15 13.85 12.49 -20.32
C THR A 15 13.20 13.69 -19.62
N ILE A 16 13.91 14.29 -18.66
CA ILE A 16 13.39 15.38 -17.82
C ILE A 16 14.30 16.62 -17.88
N THR A 17 13.73 17.78 -17.59
CA THR A 17 14.45 19.05 -17.44
C THR A 17 14.35 19.57 -16.00
N ASP A 18 15.26 20.47 -15.59
CA ASP A 18 15.28 21.05 -14.24
C ASP A 18 13.99 21.82 -13.91
N ASP A 19 13.40 22.49 -14.91
CA ASP A 19 12.16 23.22 -14.74
C ASP A 19 11.00 22.28 -14.36
N GLU A 20 10.91 21.11 -15.01
CA GLU A 20 9.89 20.11 -14.69
C GLU A 20 10.04 19.56 -13.26
N ILE A 21 11.28 19.37 -12.79
CA ILE A 21 11.55 18.91 -11.42
C ILE A 21 11.14 19.97 -10.41
N SER A 22 11.24 21.26 -10.74
CA SER A 22 10.82 22.34 -9.84
C SER A 22 9.29 22.44 -9.72
N THR A 23 8.56 22.05 -10.77
CA THR A 23 7.10 22.16 -10.80
C THR A 23 6.44 20.97 -10.09
N LEU A 24 5.57 21.26 -9.12
CA LEU A 24 4.83 20.23 -8.39
C LEU A 24 3.61 19.77 -9.20
N THR A 25 3.74 18.65 -9.90
CA THR A 25 2.65 17.98 -10.64
C THR A 25 2.29 16.64 -10.00
N ASP A 26 1.21 16.01 -10.45
CA ASP A 26 0.86 14.64 -10.03
C ASP A 26 1.88 13.59 -10.51
N GLU A 27 2.70 13.92 -11.50
CA GLU A 27 3.79 13.08 -11.99
C GLU A 27 5.12 13.30 -11.26
N HIS A 28 5.19 14.24 -10.32
CA HIS A 28 6.44 14.69 -9.70
C HIS A 28 7.23 13.56 -9.04
N VAL A 29 6.54 12.55 -8.51
CA VAL A 29 7.16 11.35 -7.94
C VAL A 29 7.94 10.56 -9.00
N PHE A 30 7.41 10.41 -10.23
CA PHE A 30 8.10 9.70 -11.32
C PHE A 30 9.23 10.54 -11.92
N ILE A 31 9.02 11.86 -12.03
CA ILE A 31 10.06 12.80 -12.44
C ILE A 31 11.26 12.71 -11.48
N LEU A 32 11.01 12.63 -10.18
CA LEU A 32 12.05 12.47 -9.17
C LEU A 32 12.78 11.12 -9.29
N ALA A 33 12.06 10.03 -9.53
CA ALA A 33 12.64 8.70 -9.76
C ALA A 33 13.66 8.73 -10.92
N THR A 34 13.24 9.31 -12.03
CA THR A 34 14.05 9.52 -13.24
C THR A 34 15.26 10.43 -12.97
N ALA A 35 15.08 11.53 -12.24
CA ALA A 35 16.17 12.45 -11.90
C ALA A 35 17.28 11.76 -11.11
N LEU A 36 16.91 11.01 -10.07
CA LEU A 36 17.85 10.28 -9.23
C LEU A 36 18.60 9.21 -10.05
N ARG A 37 17.91 8.55 -10.97
CA ARG A 37 18.55 7.58 -11.88
C ARG A 37 19.54 8.24 -12.84
N HIS A 38 19.24 9.44 -13.33
CA HIS A 38 20.15 10.21 -14.18
C HIS A 38 21.31 10.87 -13.42
N GLY A 39 21.51 10.51 -12.14
CA GLY A 39 22.67 10.95 -11.37
C GLY A 39 22.52 12.34 -10.74
N TYR A 40 21.28 12.84 -10.60
CA TYR A 40 21.06 14.05 -9.80
C TYR A 40 21.47 13.80 -8.35
N THR A 41 22.26 14.71 -7.78
CA THR A 41 22.65 14.62 -6.38
C THR A 41 21.46 14.90 -5.47
N ILE A 42 21.50 14.34 -4.27
CA ILE A 42 20.48 14.58 -3.23
C ILE A 42 20.37 16.08 -2.93
N GLU A 43 21.48 16.80 -2.92
CA GLU A 43 21.53 18.25 -2.69
C GLU A 43 20.82 19.02 -3.81
N ARG A 44 21.03 18.65 -5.07
CA ARG A 44 20.36 19.28 -6.21
C ARG A 44 18.87 18.99 -6.19
N SER A 45 18.48 17.74 -5.97
CA SER A 45 17.07 17.34 -5.85
C SER A 45 16.37 18.07 -4.68
N PHE A 46 17.05 18.23 -3.54
CA PHE A 46 16.54 19.02 -2.41
C PHE A 46 16.35 20.50 -2.79
N GLN A 47 17.31 21.09 -3.50
CA GLN A 47 17.22 22.50 -3.91
C GLN A 47 16.03 22.76 -4.82
N LEU A 48 15.77 21.84 -5.77
CA LEU A 48 14.70 21.95 -6.76
C LEU A 48 13.30 21.65 -6.16
N THR A 49 13.18 20.59 -5.35
CA THR A 49 11.87 20.08 -4.90
C THR A 49 11.47 20.50 -3.48
N LYS A 50 12.44 20.89 -2.64
CA LYS A 50 12.30 21.09 -1.19
C LYS A 50 11.84 19.85 -0.41
N ILE A 51 11.84 18.67 -1.02
CA ILE A 51 11.61 17.40 -0.33
C ILE A 51 12.80 17.14 0.58
N ASP A 52 12.55 16.83 1.86
CA ASP A 52 13.61 16.59 2.82
C ASP A 52 14.59 15.50 2.36
N ARG A 53 15.87 15.70 2.66
CA ARG A 53 16.96 14.82 2.23
C ARG A 53 16.74 13.38 2.69
N TRP A 54 16.14 13.17 3.86
CA TRP A 54 15.84 11.84 4.37
C TRP A 54 14.96 11.05 3.40
N PHE A 55 13.90 11.67 2.84
CA PHE A 55 13.05 11.02 1.84
C PHE A 55 13.80 10.80 0.53
N LEU A 56 14.61 11.76 0.09
CA LEU A 56 15.43 11.63 -1.11
C LEU A 56 16.40 10.45 -1.01
N TYR A 57 17.02 10.23 0.15
CA TYR A 57 17.84 9.05 0.40
C TYR A 57 17.04 7.74 0.34
N LYS A 58 15.78 7.73 0.80
CA LYS A 58 14.91 6.56 0.67
C LYS A 58 14.57 6.28 -0.79
N PHE A 59 14.24 7.30 -1.57
CA PHE A 59 13.98 7.15 -3.01
C PHE A 59 15.23 6.66 -3.74
N ALA A 60 16.39 7.28 -3.49
CA ALA A 60 17.65 6.87 -4.09
C ALA A 60 17.97 5.41 -3.78
N ARG A 61 17.73 4.93 -2.55
CA ARG A 61 17.89 3.51 -2.20
C ARG A 61 17.00 2.60 -3.04
N ILE A 62 15.73 2.97 -3.23
CA ILE A 62 14.80 2.19 -4.07
C ILE A 62 15.31 2.15 -5.52
N ILE A 63 15.69 3.30 -6.09
CA ILE A 63 16.20 3.39 -7.46
C ILE A 63 17.49 2.58 -7.64
N GLN A 64 18.41 2.67 -6.69
CA GLN A 64 19.65 1.90 -6.72
C GLN A 64 19.37 0.40 -6.72
N PHE A 65 18.38 -0.06 -5.96
CA PHE A 65 17.97 -1.45 -5.94
C PHE A 65 17.42 -1.90 -7.30
N ILE A 66 16.59 -1.07 -7.96
CA ILE A 66 16.04 -1.35 -9.30
C ILE A 66 17.19 -1.54 -10.30
N VAL A 67 18.09 -0.54 -10.39
CA VAL A 67 19.20 -0.52 -11.35
C VAL A 67 20.15 -1.71 -11.13
N ASN A 68 20.41 -2.09 -9.88
CA ASN A 68 21.37 -3.15 -9.57
C ASN A 68 20.82 -4.57 -9.72
N HIS A 69 19.51 -4.77 -9.49
CA HIS A 69 18.97 -6.12 -9.28
C HIS A 69 17.79 -6.50 -10.18
N LEU A 70 16.96 -5.53 -10.60
CA LEU A 70 15.77 -5.83 -11.40
C LEU A 70 16.09 -5.90 -12.90
N ASP A 71 17.05 -5.11 -13.39
CA ASP A 71 17.49 -5.16 -14.79
C ASP A 71 18.13 -6.53 -15.16
N SER A 72 18.67 -7.25 -14.17
CA SER A 72 19.31 -8.57 -14.37
C SER A 72 18.35 -9.76 -14.41
N PHE A 73 17.03 -9.57 -14.21
CA PHE A 73 15.96 -10.59 -14.32
C PHE A 73 16.10 -11.92 -13.56
N ILE A 74 17.15 -12.10 -12.75
CA ILE A 74 17.40 -13.33 -11.98
C ILE A 74 17.63 -12.96 -10.52
N ILE A 75 16.55 -12.72 -9.78
CA ILE A 75 16.63 -12.73 -8.31
C ILE A 75 16.27 -14.14 -7.85
N GLN A 76 17.27 -15.00 -7.73
CA GLN A 76 17.13 -16.34 -7.14
C GLN A 76 17.47 -16.34 -5.64
N ASP A 77 18.15 -15.30 -5.15
CA ASP A 77 18.52 -15.18 -3.74
C ASP A 77 17.33 -14.73 -2.90
N GLN A 78 16.90 -15.59 -1.97
CA GLN A 78 15.83 -15.32 -1.02
C GLN A 78 16.10 -14.07 -0.17
N SER A 79 17.36 -13.76 0.12
CA SER A 79 17.72 -12.58 0.92
C SER A 79 17.45 -11.28 0.15
N LEU A 80 17.80 -11.23 -1.14
CA LEU A 80 17.50 -10.12 -2.05
C LEU A 80 15.99 -9.98 -2.28
N LEU A 81 15.27 -11.10 -2.38
CA LEU A 81 13.81 -11.08 -2.49
C LEU A 81 13.16 -10.48 -1.24
N LEU A 82 13.62 -10.87 -0.05
CA LEU A 82 13.14 -10.30 1.20
C LEU A 82 13.47 -8.80 1.29
N GLU A 83 14.65 -8.38 0.84
CA GLU A 83 15.00 -6.96 0.77
C GLU A 83 14.07 -6.19 -0.18
N ALA A 84 13.79 -6.72 -1.38
CA ALA A 84 12.83 -6.14 -2.31
C ALA A 84 11.45 -5.99 -1.65
N LYS A 85 11.00 -7.01 -0.90
CA LYS A 85 9.75 -6.94 -0.15
C LYS A 85 9.75 -5.88 0.93
N ARG A 86 10.86 -5.74 1.66
CA ARG A 86 11.06 -4.69 2.67
C ARG A 86 11.10 -3.28 2.08
N LEU A 87 11.53 -3.14 0.82
CA LEU A 87 11.49 -1.90 0.06
C LEU A 87 10.11 -1.58 -0.55
N GLY A 88 9.16 -2.53 -0.50
CA GLY A 88 7.78 -2.31 -0.94
C GLY A 88 7.47 -2.77 -2.36
N PHE A 89 8.33 -3.56 -3.01
CA PHE A 89 8.06 -4.07 -4.35
C PHE A 89 6.86 -5.04 -4.38
N SER A 90 5.88 -4.72 -5.22
CA SER A 90 4.62 -5.45 -5.34
C SER A 90 4.81 -6.82 -5.99
N ASN A 91 3.86 -7.73 -5.72
CA ASN A 91 4.01 -9.14 -6.05
C ASN A 91 3.41 -9.47 -7.42
N LYS A 92 4.26 -9.72 -8.41
CA LYS A 92 3.90 -10.57 -9.56
C LYS A 92 4.71 -11.87 -9.63
N GLN A 93 5.82 -12.00 -8.90
CA GLN A 93 6.79 -13.09 -9.13
C GLN A 93 7.27 -13.83 -7.87
N PHE A 94 6.94 -13.42 -6.63
CA PHE A 94 7.63 -13.94 -5.44
C PHE A 94 6.70 -14.33 -4.27
N ASP A 95 6.73 -15.59 -3.84
CA ASP A 95 5.87 -16.07 -2.75
C ASP A 95 6.54 -15.91 -1.36
N ILE A 96 6.73 -14.67 -0.92
CA ILE A 96 7.15 -14.37 0.47
C ILE A 96 5.94 -13.86 1.24
N ARG A 97 5.65 -14.51 2.36
CA ARG A 97 4.56 -14.13 3.28
C ARG A 97 4.99 -12.96 4.19
N PRO A 98 4.19 -11.89 4.30
CA PRO A 98 4.41 -10.84 5.31
C PRO A 98 3.93 -11.28 6.71
N PHE A 99 4.41 -10.60 7.74
CA PHE A 99 3.96 -10.77 9.12
C PHE A 99 2.78 -9.85 9.43
N VAL A 100 1.88 -10.33 10.29
CA VAL A 100 0.73 -9.59 10.81
C VAL A 100 1.12 -8.93 12.13
N LYS A 101 1.05 -7.60 12.18
CA LYS A 101 1.37 -6.83 13.38
C LYS A 101 0.15 -6.04 13.86
N LYS A 102 -0.03 -5.97 15.19
CA LYS A 102 -1.12 -5.26 15.85
C LYS A 102 -0.68 -3.83 16.15
N ILE A 103 -1.51 -2.86 15.77
CA ILE A 103 -1.26 -1.46 16.08
C ILE A 103 -1.54 -1.24 17.56
N ASN A 104 -0.55 -0.70 18.26
CA ASN A 104 -0.64 -0.34 19.66
C ASN A 104 -0.20 1.10 19.86
N ILE A 105 -1.07 1.91 20.45
CA ILE A 105 -0.80 3.34 20.73
C ILE A 105 0.27 3.55 21.81
N VAL A 106 0.57 2.52 22.60
CA VAL A 106 1.60 2.55 23.65
C VAL A 106 2.80 1.68 23.29
N PHE A 107 3.13 1.54 22.00
CA PHE A 107 4.34 0.87 21.51
C PHE A 107 4.60 -0.54 22.07
N GLY A 108 3.55 -1.30 22.42
CA GLY A 108 3.68 -2.64 22.95
C GLY A 108 3.75 -2.75 24.47
N GLU A 109 3.69 -1.63 25.23
CA GLU A 109 3.73 -1.68 26.70
C GLU A 109 2.50 -2.36 27.30
N TRP A 110 1.32 -2.12 26.71
CA TRP A 110 0.04 -2.66 27.20
C TRP A 110 -0.69 -3.37 26.08
N SER A 111 -1.40 -4.46 26.38
CA SER A 111 -2.20 -5.14 25.36
C SER A 111 -3.26 -4.20 24.76
N ALA A 112 -3.18 -3.95 23.46
CA ALA A 112 -4.17 -3.14 22.75
C ALA A 112 -5.54 -3.84 22.78
N GLN A 113 -6.58 -3.13 23.25
CA GLN A 113 -7.94 -3.66 23.34
C GLN A 113 -8.62 -3.80 21.97
N THR A 114 -8.18 -3.03 20.97
CA THR A 114 -8.78 -2.99 19.64
C THR A 114 -7.94 -3.77 18.62
N ASP A 115 -8.62 -4.46 17.70
CA ASP A 115 -7.99 -5.32 16.71
C ASP A 115 -7.73 -4.58 15.39
N TYR A 116 -6.73 -3.69 15.43
CA TYR A 116 -6.19 -3.01 14.24
C TYR A 116 -4.87 -3.65 13.82
N PHE A 117 -4.78 -4.10 12.57
CA PHE A 117 -3.61 -4.83 12.06
C PHE A 117 -3.05 -4.20 10.79
N TYR A 118 -1.76 -4.46 10.56
CA TYR A 118 -1.08 -4.16 9.30
C TYR A 118 -0.13 -5.30 8.93
N LEU A 119 0.26 -5.34 7.66
CA LEU A 119 1.21 -6.31 7.13
C LEU A 119 2.59 -5.68 7.00
N THR A 120 3.63 -6.43 7.36
CA THR A 120 5.02 -5.96 7.23
C THR A 120 5.99 -7.09 6.92
N TYR A 121 7.01 -6.81 6.11
CA TYR A 121 8.16 -7.71 5.88
C TYR A 121 9.34 -7.42 6.81
N HIS A 122 9.19 -6.44 7.72
CA HIS A 122 10.19 -6.09 8.73
C HIS A 122 9.94 -6.76 10.09
N GLY A 123 8.98 -7.69 10.18
CA GLY A 123 8.74 -8.50 11.37
C GLY A 123 9.56 -9.78 11.40
N ASN A 124 9.53 -10.47 12.55
CA ASN A 124 10.10 -11.81 12.72
C ASN A 124 9.02 -12.88 13.08
N ASP A 125 7.83 -12.43 13.48
CA ASP A 125 6.76 -13.23 14.07
C ASP A 125 5.43 -12.47 13.93
N ASP A 126 4.30 -13.16 14.07
CA ASP A 126 2.97 -12.55 14.05
C ASP A 126 2.51 -12.18 15.47
N ASP A 127 1.86 -11.03 15.63
CA ASP A 127 1.28 -10.61 16.92
C ASP A 127 -0.03 -11.35 17.25
N ILE A 128 -0.52 -12.16 16.31
CA ILE A 128 -1.68 -13.02 16.51
C ILE A 128 -1.21 -14.40 16.96
N GLN A 129 -1.82 -14.93 18.02
CA GLN A 129 -1.68 -16.35 18.31
C GLN A 129 -2.38 -17.14 17.21
N SER A 130 -1.74 -18.20 16.72
CA SER A 130 -2.27 -19.04 15.66
C SER A 130 -3.70 -19.47 15.99
N TYR A 131 -4.70 -19.00 15.21
CA TYR A 131 -6.11 -19.37 15.37
C TYR A 131 -6.39 -20.87 15.13
N THR A 132 -5.36 -21.68 14.85
CA THR A 132 -5.45 -23.06 14.37
C THR A 132 -5.96 -24.09 15.40
N GLN A 133 -6.32 -23.70 16.63
CA GLN A 133 -6.70 -24.64 17.68
C GLN A 133 -8.17 -24.52 18.15
N ASN A 134 -8.96 -23.56 17.65
CA ASN A 134 -10.38 -23.46 18.00
C ASN A 134 -11.29 -23.70 16.77
N PRO A 135 -11.78 -24.93 16.55
CA PRO A 135 -12.70 -25.24 15.45
C PRO A 135 -14.07 -24.54 15.56
N SER A 136 -14.34 -23.84 16.67
CA SER A 136 -15.62 -23.22 17.01
C SER A 136 -15.80 -21.78 16.49
N PHE A 137 -14.73 -21.11 16.04
CA PHE A 137 -14.87 -19.76 15.49
C PHE A 137 -15.20 -19.82 13.99
N PRO A 138 -16.35 -19.26 13.56
CA PRO A 138 -16.68 -19.24 12.14
C PRO A 138 -15.61 -18.42 11.41
N LYS A 139 -15.07 -18.98 10.33
CA LYS A 139 -14.25 -18.23 9.35
C LYS A 139 -15.13 -17.09 8.84
N GLN A 140 -14.96 -15.88 9.38
CA GLN A 140 -15.68 -14.72 8.88
C GLN A 140 -15.12 -14.34 7.51
N GLN A 141 -16.01 -14.14 6.55
CA GLN A 141 -15.64 -13.70 5.22
C GLN A 141 -15.23 -12.23 5.31
N ALA A 142 -13.99 -11.90 4.95
CA ALA A 142 -13.53 -10.52 4.94
C ALA A 142 -14.30 -9.75 3.84
N PRO A 143 -15.03 -8.67 4.16
CA PRO A 143 -15.56 -7.79 3.13
C PRO A 143 -14.38 -7.17 2.39
N ILE A 144 -14.31 -7.38 1.08
CA ILE A 144 -13.30 -6.74 0.23
C ILE A 144 -13.65 -5.26 0.17
N GLY A 145 -12.89 -4.43 0.87
CA GLY A 145 -13.04 -2.97 0.82
C GLY A 145 -12.74 -2.46 -0.58
N SER A 146 -13.64 -1.65 -1.12
CA SER A 146 -13.41 -0.84 -2.31
C SER A 146 -12.32 0.20 -2.03
N SER A 147 -11.23 0.17 -2.79
CA SER A 147 -10.24 1.25 -2.82
C SER A 147 -10.87 2.44 -3.56
N TYR A 148 -11.31 3.47 -2.83
CA TYR A 148 -12.05 4.58 -3.43
C TYR A 148 -11.13 5.69 -3.97
N PRO A 149 -11.42 6.25 -5.17
CA PRO A 149 -10.90 7.54 -5.60
C PRO A 149 -11.81 8.72 -5.23
N ASN A 150 -13.02 8.50 -4.68
CA ASN A 150 -13.92 9.57 -4.24
C ASN A 150 -14.74 9.12 -3.01
N VAL A 151 -14.64 9.88 -1.93
CA VAL A 151 -15.22 9.58 -0.61
C VAL A 151 -16.75 9.59 -0.64
N GLN A 152 -17.36 8.43 -0.38
CA GLN A 152 -18.57 8.32 0.44
C GLN A 152 -18.31 7.26 1.50
N LEU A 153 -17.83 7.72 2.67
CA LEU A 153 -17.83 6.93 3.89
C LEU A 153 -19.29 6.75 4.32
N THR A 154 -19.82 5.53 4.24
CA THR A 154 -20.96 5.14 5.07
C THR A 154 -20.81 3.70 5.49
N PHE A 155 -20.32 3.49 6.71
CA PHE A 155 -20.72 2.36 7.54
C PHE A 155 -21.12 2.93 8.89
N CYS A 156 -22.40 3.27 9.02
CA CYS A 156 -23.01 3.47 10.34
C CYS A 156 -23.19 2.09 10.98
N TYR A 157 -22.27 1.69 11.85
CA TYR A 157 -22.57 0.71 12.90
C TYR A 157 -22.65 1.46 14.22
N GLY A 158 -23.88 1.87 14.56
CA GLY A 158 -24.19 2.54 15.81
C GLY A 158 -25.56 2.10 16.32
N ALA A 159 -25.56 1.57 17.54
CA ALA A 159 -26.67 1.27 18.45
C ALA A 159 -27.42 -0.08 18.31
N PRO A 160 -27.21 -1.01 19.27
CA PRO A 160 -28.21 -2.02 19.61
C PRO A 160 -29.33 -1.39 20.46
N TYR A 161 -30.50 -2.02 20.46
CA TYR A 161 -31.73 -1.71 21.22
C TYR A 161 -32.65 -0.61 20.63
N ILE A 162 -33.81 -1.04 20.10
CA ILE A 162 -35.16 -0.79 20.63
C ILE A 162 -36.23 -1.24 19.59
N THR A 163 -37.10 -2.15 20.05
CA THR A 163 -38.48 -2.51 19.63
C THR A 163 -38.81 -3.03 18.22
N SER A 164 -39.06 -4.34 18.16
CA SER A 164 -40.33 -5.01 17.82
C SER A 164 -41.38 -4.31 16.93
N THR A 165 -41.83 -5.09 15.93
CA THR A 165 -43.15 -5.11 15.24
C THR A 165 -43.49 -3.97 14.27
N TYR A 166 -43.54 -4.25 12.96
CA TYR A 166 -44.76 -4.53 12.17
C TYR A 166 -44.46 -4.65 10.66
N LEU A 167 -45.37 -5.33 9.98
CA LEU A 167 -45.37 -5.93 8.64
C LEU A 167 -45.51 -4.96 7.43
N LEU A 168 -44.87 -5.36 6.31
CA LEU A 168 -45.32 -5.33 4.88
C LEU A 168 -45.57 -3.97 4.16
N PRO A 169 -45.67 -3.92 2.80
CA PRO A 169 -45.45 -4.95 1.78
C PRO A 169 -44.55 -4.56 0.59
N ILE A 170 -44.22 -5.60 -0.17
CA ILE A 170 -43.72 -5.67 -1.54
C ILE A 170 -44.65 -4.92 -2.50
N VAL A 171 -44.09 -4.12 -3.42
CA VAL A 171 -44.76 -3.76 -4.68
C VAL A 171 -43.83 -4.11 -5.84
N THR A 172 -44.18 -5.19 -6.53
CA THR A 172 -43.69 -5.55 -7.86
C THR A 172 -44.45 -4.73 -8.89
N ASN A 173 -43.74 -4.00 -9.76
CA ASN A 173 -44.15 -3.67 -11.12
C ASN A 173 -42.83 -3.78 -11.93
N GLY A 174 -42.64 -4.72 -12.85
CA GLY A 174 -43.58 -5.18 -13.86
C GLY A 174 -43.53 -4.20 -15.04
N PHE A 175 -42.46 -4.25 -15.83
CA PHE A 175 -42.50 -3.76 -17.22
C PHE A 175 -41.91 -4.83 -18.13
N ASN A 176 -42.82 -5.36 -18.92
CA ASN A 176 -42.65 -6.36 -19.95
C ASN A 176 -42.52 -5.60 -21.29
N ASP A 177 -42.14 -6.37 -22.32
CA ASP A 177 -42.25 -6.08 -23.76
C ASP A 177 -41.08 -5.24 -24.32
N ASN A 178 -40.27 -5.70 -25.29
CA ASN A 178 -40.43 -6.75 -26.31
C ASN A 178 -39.10 -7.43 -26.65
#